data_AF-A0A9X1SBH6-F1
#
_entry.id   AF-A0A9X1SBH6-F1
#
_cell.length_a   1.000
_cell.length_b   1.000
_cell.length_c   1.000
_cell.angle_alpha   90.00
_cell.angle_beta   90.00
_cell.angle_gamma   90.00
#
_symmetry.space_group_name_H-M   'P 1'
#
loop_
_entity.id
_entity.type
_entity.pdbx_description
1 polymer ?
#
loop_
_entity_poly.entity_id
_entity_poly.type
_entity_poly.pdbx_seq_one_letter_code
_entity_poly.pdbx_strand_id
1 'polypeptide(L)'
;MLEFHDDVMLRLVGRQPNWMDPGTIPPGLDALVRWPELFRHLPSETTTAVRQTCSAIWYAGWAAPDRRDVADLVAELSGDIDLGEYRRRMRVRYPGVSDYSSPV
;
A
#
# COMPACT_ATOMS: atom_id res chain seq x y z
N MET A 1 9.44 -0.78 2.18
CA MET A 1 8.00 -0.46 2.26
C MET A 1 7.68 1.01 1.97
N LEU A 2 8.66 1.90 1.74
CA LEU A 2 8.34 3.22 1.18
C LEU A 2 7.69 3.12 -0.21
N GLU A 3 8.11 2.15 -1.02
CA GLU A 3 7.48 1.75 -2.29
C GLU A 3 5.96 1.54 -2.17
N PHE A 4 5.48 0.98 -1.03
CA PHE A 4 4.05 0.76 -0.80
C PHE A 4 3.24 2.05 -0.84
N HIS A 5 3.75 3.12 -0.24
CA HIS A 5 3.06 4.41 -0.26
C HIS A 5 3.22 5.11 -1.61
N ASP A 6 4.44 5.12 -2.17
CA ASP A 6 4.70 5.79 -3.45
C ASP A 6 3.87 5.15 -4.58
N ASP A 7 3.73 3.84 -4.61
CA ASP A 7 2.87 3.13 -5.56
C ASP A 7 1.38 3.47 -5.40
N VAL A 8 0.89 3.59 -4.15
CA VAL A 8 -0.49 4.03 -3.89
C VAL A 8 -0.71 5.44 -4.38
N MET A 9 0.22 6.35 -4.09
CA MET A 9 0.14 7.73 -4.53
C MET A 9 0.18 7.84 -6.05
N LEU A 10 1.06 7.08 -6.70
CA LEU A 10 1.12 7.04 -8.16
C LEU A 10 -0.17 6.48 -8.79
N ARG A 11 -0.88 5.55 -8.14
CA ARG A 11 -2.22 5.09 -8.57
C ARG A 11 -3.29 6.16 -8.36
N LEU A 12 -3.30 6.81 -7.19
CA LEU A 12 -4.22 7.91 -6.87
C LEU A 12 -4.08 9.11 -7.82
N VAL A 13 -2.85 9.41 -8.26
CA VAL A 13 -2.63 10.50 -9.23
C VAL A 13 -2.75 10.03 -10.70
N GLY A 14 -3.13 8.78 -10.93
CA GLY A 14 -3.29 8.20 -12.27
C GLY A 14 -1.98 8.14 -13.08
N ARG A 15 -0.82 8.07 -12.41
CA ARG A 15 0.50 8.15 -13.06
C ARG A 15 1.22 6.80 -13.22
N GLN A 16 0.72 5.71 -12.64
CA GLN A 16 1.30 4.38 -12.88
C GLN A 16 1.08 3.92 -14.33
N PRO A 17 2.09 3.33 -14.99
CA PRO A 17 1.92 2.75 -16.30
C PRO A 17 0.99 1.51 -16.25
N ASN A 18 0.16 1.37 -17.28
CA ASN A 18 -0.92 0.38 -17.40
C ASN A 18 -0.52 -1.10 -17.25
N TRP A 19 0.76 -1.47 -17.42
CA TRP A 19 1.25 -2.83 -17.18
C TRP A 19 1.35 -3.18 -15.69
N MET A 20 1.12 -2.20 -14.80
CA MET A 20 1.03 -2.36 -13.36
C MET A 20 -0.43 -2.32 -12.84
N ASP A 21 -1.45 -2.24 -13.71
CA ASP A 21 -2.85 -2.41 -13.31
C ASP A 21 -3.12 -3.91 -13.09
N PRO A 22 -3.18 -4.41 -11.83
CA PRO A 22 -3.20 -5.83 -11.57
C PRO A 22 -4.62 -6.38 -11.69
N GLY A 23 -5.27 -6.21 -12.86
CA GLY A 23 -6.59 -6.76 -13.20
C GLY A 23 -7.50 -7.11 -12.01
N THR A 24 -7.97 -8.35 -11.94
CA THR A 24 -8.68 -8.87 -10.76
C THR A 24 -7.69 -9.31 -9.69
N ILE A 25 -7.70 -8.63 -8.54
CA ILE A 25 -6.93 -9.02 -7.36
C ILE A 25 -7.48 -10.35 -6.82
N PRO A 26 -6.65 -11.38 -6.57
CA PRO A 26 -7.09 -12.62 -5.94
C PRO A 26 -7.68 -12.35 -4.54
N PRO A 27 -8.80 -12.98 -4.16
CA PRO A 27 -9.47 -12.70 -2.88
C PRO A 27 -8.58 -12.89 -1.65
N GLY A 28 -7.61 -13.83 -1.71
CA GLY A 28 -6.67 -14.08 -0.61
C GLY A 28 -5.60 -12.99 -0.42
N LEU A 29 -5.47 -12.08 -1.38
CA LEU A 29 -4.48 -11.00 -1.38
C LEU A 29 -5.14 -9.61 -1.33
N ASP A 30 -6.47 -9.55 -1.43
CA ASP A 30 -7.22 -8.30 -1.38
C ASP A 30 -7.28 -7.77 0.06
N ALA A 31 -6.61 -6.63 0.29
CA ALA A 31 -6.60 -5.96 1.59
C ALA A 31 -8.01 -5.58 2.06
N LEU A 32 -8.94 -5.27 1.16
CA LEU A 32 -10.33 -4.96 1.50
C LEU A 32 -11.07 -6.21 2.00
N VAL A 33 -10.77 -7.38 1.45
CA VAL A 33 -11.36 -8.66 1.90
C VAL A 33 -10.78 -9.05 3.26
N ARG A 34 -9.48 -8.83 3.48
CA ARG A 34 -8.80 -9.21 4.71
C ARG A 34 -9.14 -8.29 5.89
N TRP A 35 -9.26 -6.99 5.66
CA TRP A 35 -9.43 -5.96 6.69
C TRP A 35 -10.44 -4.88 6.29
N PRO A 36 -11.71 -5.25 6.05
CA PRO A 36 -12.73 -4.32 5.56
C PRO A 36 -12.95 -3.13 6.51
N GLU A 37 -12.71 -3.29 7.80
CA GLU A 37 -12.88 -2.24 8.79
C GLU A 37 -11.98 -1.01 8.57
N LEU A 38 -10.82 -1.20 7.92
CA LEU A 38 -9.90 -0.11 7.63
C LEU A 38 -10.43 0.80 6.51
N PHE A 39 -11.23 0.26 5.59
CA PHE A 39 -11.64 0.99 4.37
C PHE A 39 -12.95 1.76 4.52
N ARG A 40 -13.62 1.64 5.67
CA ARG A 40 -14.98 2.16 5.94
C ARG A 40 -15.23 3.60 5.49
N HIS A 41 -14.21 4.45 5.62
CA HIS A 41 -14.33 5.89 5.39
C HIS A 41 -13.49 6.39 4.21
N LEU A 42 -12.87 5.47 3.46
CA LEU A 42 -12.06 5.83 2.31
C LEU A 42 -12.92 6.02 1.05
N PRO A 43 -12.62 7.03 0.22
CA PRO A 43 -13.16 7.11 -1.14
C PRO A 43 -12.87 5.84 -1.94
N SER A 44 -13.70 5.55 -2.96
CA SER A 44 -13.56 4.36 -3.80
C SER A 44 -12.23 4.31 -4.57
N GLU A 45 -11.74 5.47 -5.00
CA GLU A 45 -10.46 5.62 -5.69
C GLU A 45 -9.29 5.24 -4.77
N THR A 46 -9.27 5.80 -3.56
CA THR A 46 -8.28 5.47 -2.52
C THR A 46 -8.34 4.01 -2.11
N THR A 47 -9.55 3.48 -1.94
CA THR A 47 -9.76 2.06 -1.64
C THR A 47 -9.15 1.17 -2.73
N THR A 48 -9.40 1.50 -4.00
CA THR A 48 -8.86 0.73 -5.13
C THR A 48 -7.34 0.82 -5.21
N ALA A 49 -6.77 2.01 -5.03
CA ALA A 49 -5.33 2.22 -5.05
C ALA A 49 -4.62 1.39 -3.97
N VAL A 50 -5.12 1.42 -2.72
CA VAL A 50 -4.57 0.63 -1.61
C VAL A 50 -4.61 -0.87 -1.89
N ARG A 51 -5.76 -1.39 -2.37
CA ARG A 51 -5.93 -2.82 -2.70
C ARG A 51 -4.96 -3.28 -3.79
N GLN A 52 -4.89 -2.53 -4.89
CA GLN A 52 -4.03 -2.87 -6.02
C GLN A 52 -2.56 -2.82 -5.65
N THR A 53 -2.14 -1.84 -4.85
CA THR A 53 -0.75 -1.75 -4.41
C THR A 53 -0.37 -2.87 -3.44
N CYS A 54 -1.25 -3.25 -2.50
CA CYS A 54 -1.01 -4.42 -1.63
C CYS A 54 -0.76 -5.70 -2.45
N SER A 55 -1.52 -5.84 -3.53
CA SER A 55 -1.42 -6.98 -4.44
C SER A 55 -0.14 -6.92 -5.27
N ALA A 56 0.21 -5.74 -5.81
CA ALA A 56 1.41 -5.53 -6.60
C ALA A 56 2.69 -5.85 -5.82
N ILE A 57 2.77 -5.45 -4.54
CA ILE A 57 3.91 -5.80 -3.67
C ILE A 57 4.08 -7.31 -3.54
N TRP A 58 2.98 -8.03 -3.32
CA TRP A 58 3.03 -9.48 -3.24
C TRP A 58 3.47 -10.11 -4.57
N TYR A 59 2.94 -9.63 -5.70
CA TYR A 59 3.34 -10.10 -7.03
C TYR A 59 4.80 -9.80 -7.37
N ALA A 60 5.35 -8.70 -6.84
CA ALA A 60 6.75 -8.34 -7.00
C ALA A 60 7.70 -9.14 -6.07
N GLY A 61 7.20 -10.17 -5.38
CA GLY A 61 7.99 -11.09 -4.56
C GLY A 61 8.35 -10.56 -3.17
N TRP A 62 7.81 -9.39 -2.79
CA TRP A 62 8.02 -8.82 -1.47
C TRP A 62 7.11 -9.48 -0.43
N ALA A 63 7.51 -9.35 0.84
CA ALA A 63 6.64 -9.72 1.95
C ALA A 63 5.30 -8.98 1.85
N ALA A 64 4.20 -9.72 1.90
CA ALA A 64 2.86 -9.14 1.88
C ALA A 64 2.72 -8.13 3.03
N PRO A 65 2.12 -6.94 2.80
CA PRO A 65 1.82 -6.03 3.88
C PRO A 65 0.90 -6.70 4.91
N ASP A 66 1.16 -6.43 6.19
CA ASP A 66 0.32 -6.88 7.28
C ASP A 66 -0.81 -5.87 7.57
N ARG A 67 -1.67 -6.19 8.54
CA ARG A 67 -2.80 -5.32 8.91
C ARG A 67 -2.35 -3.94 9.39
N ARG A 68 -1.20 -3.84 10.06
CA ARG A 68 -0.67 -2.58 10.60
C ARG A 68 -0.08 -1.73 9.49
N ASP A 69 0.56 -2.33 8.49
CA ASP A 69 1.05 -1.62 7.30
C ASP A 69 -0.10 -0.95 6.55
N VAL A 70 -1.17 -1.72 6.32
CA VAL A 70 -2.39 -1.20 5.70
C VAL A 70 -3.04 -0.13 6.59
N ALA A 71 -3.13 -0.34 7.90
CA ALA A 71 -3.73 0.64 8.81
C ALA A 71 -2.96 1.97 8.85
N ASP A 72 -1.62 1.94 8.88
CA ASP A 72 -0.80 3.15 8.86
C ASP A 72 -0.95 3.90 7.52
N LEU A 73 -1.00 3.19 6.40
CA LEU A 73 -1.25 3.80 5.10
C LEU A 73 -2.65 4.43 5.02
N VAL A 74 -3.67 3.71 5.48
CA VAL A 74 -5.05 4.23 5.50
C VAL A 74 -5.17 5.47 6.40
N ALA A 75 -4.51 5.47 7.56
CA ALA A 75 -4.48 6.62 8.45
C ALA A 75 -3.84 7.83 7.78
N GLU A 76 -2.77 7.62 7.00
CA GLU A 76 -2.11 8.70 6.26
C GLU A 76 -3.01 9.26 5.15
N LEU A 77 -3.60 8.39 4.33
CA LEU A 77 -4.49 8.79 3.23
C LEU A 77 -5.81 9.43 3.72
N SER A 78 -6.23 9.11 4.95
CA SER A 78 -7.38 9.74 5.61
C SER A 78 -7.02 11.07 6.30
N GLY A 79 -5.72 11.39 6.41
CA GLY A 79 -5.21 12.59 7.08
C GLY A 79 -5.07 12.46 8.60
N ASP A 80 -5.25 11.27 9.17
CA ASP A 80 -5.10 11.01 10.62
C ASP A 80 -3.63 11.07 11.06
N ILE A 81 -2.70 10.73 10.16
CA ILE A 81 -1.27 10.92 10.34
C ILE A 81 -0.68 11.57 9.09
N ASP A 82 0.46 12.25 9.24
CA ASP A 82 1.19 12.77 8.09
C ASP A 82 2.16 11.73 7.50
N LEU A 83 2.66 12.03 6.29
CA LEU A 83 3.65 11.22 5.59
C LEU A 83 4.96 11.02 6.40
N GLY A 84 5.35 12.01 7.21
CA GLY A 84 6.54 11.92 8.04
C GLY A 84 6.38 10.84 9.11
N GLU A 85 5.22 10.81 9.77
CA GLU A 85 4.86 9.82 10.78
C GLU A 85 4.71 8.43 10.16
N TYR A 86 4.02 8.32 9.03
CA TYR A 86 3.92 7.07 8.28
C TYR A 86 5.33 6.50 7.99
N ARG A 87 6.23 7.31 7.41
CA ARG A 87 7.61 6.92 7.12
C ARG A 87 8.41 6.55 8.37
N ARG A 88 8.17 7.24 9.49
CA ARG A 88 8.79 6.91 10.78
C ARG A 88 8.38 5.50 11.23
N ARG A 89 7.08 5.18 11.18
CA ARG A 89 6.53 3.86 11.56
C ARG A 89 7.08 2.75 10.67
N MET A 90 7.14 2.98 9.35
CA MET A 90 7.70 2.01 8.41
C MET A 90 9.19 1.75 8.66
N ARG A 91 9.99 2.80 8.92
CA ARG A 91 11.43 2.64 9.23
C ARG A 91 11.68 1.87 10.53
N VAL A 92 10.87 2.12 11.56
CA VAL A 92 10.95 1.36 12.82
C VAL A 92 10.57 -0.10 12.61
N ARG A 93 9.56 -0.39 11.78
CA ARG A 93 9.08 -1.75 11.53
C ARG A 93 10.02 -2.55 10.62
N TYR A 94 10.68 -1.88 9.68
CA TYR A 94 11.57 -2.50 8.69
C TYR A 94 12.98 -1.88 8.74
N PRO A 95 13.76 -2.12 9.80
CA PRO A 95 15.03 -1.43 10.07
C PRO A 95 16.20 -1.77 9.11
N GLY A 96 15.96 -2.44 7.98
CA GLY A 96 16.98 -2.82 6.99
C GLY A 96 16.61 -2.56 5.54
N VAL A 97 15.44 -1.95 5.28
CA VAL A 97 15.03 -1.61 3.92
C VAL A 97 15.60 -0.22 3.60
N SER A 98 16.77 -0.19 2.98
CA SER A 98 17.33 1.03 2.39
C SER A 98 16.40 1.56 1.30
N ASP A 99 16.39 2.88 1.05
CA ASP A 99 15.63 3.54 -0.04
C ASP A 99 16.01 3.02 -1.45
N TYR A 100 16.96 2.08 -1.55
CA TYR A 100 17.26 1.33 -2.75
C TYR A 100 17.36 -0.16 -2.41
N SER A 101 16.34 -0.93 -2.80
CA SER A 101 16.56 -2.34 -3.11
C SER A 101 15.68 -2.70 -4.30
N SER A 102 16.32 -2.74 -5.46
CA SER A 102 15.78 -3.25 -6.70
C SER A 102 15.26 -4.69 -6.50
N PRO A 103 14.13 -5.08 -7.09
CA PRO A 103 13.71 -6.48 -7.09
C PRO A 103 14.75 -7.32 -7.86
N VAL A 104 15.05 -8.50 -7.31
CA VAL A 104 15.81 -9.57 -7.98
C VAL A 104 14.94 -10.32 -8.98
#